data_AF-A0AAD8C105-F1
#
_entry.id   AF-A0AAD8C105-F1
#
_cell.length_a   1.000
_cell.length_b   1.000
_cell.length_c   1.000
_cell.angle_alpha   90.00
_cell.angle_beta   90.00
_cell.angle_gamma   90.00
#
_symmetry.space_group_name_H-M   'P 1'
#
loop_
_entity.id
_entity.type
_entity.pdbx_description
1 polymer ?
#
loop_
_entity_poly.entity_id
_entity_poly.type
_entity_poly.pdbx_seq_one_letter_code
_entity_poly.pdbx_strand_id
1 'polypeptide(L)'
;GAENTQIEDICHSMYCRDPLKSGDCKLMEAYIGTSCGDGKICLYGKCVSVPYAPQVDETCLFGDTKQDHCKSIISKFVGNCYQKEHYGVCCDTCNSMSRKIL
;
A
#
# COMPACT_ATOMS: atom_id res chain seq x y z
N GLY A 1 10.82 -12.62 15.27
CA GLY A 1 11.52 -11.97 14.14
C GLY A 1 10.91 -10.60 14.01
N ALA A 2 11.73 -9.56 13.92
CA ALA A 2 11.22 -8.19 13.86
C ALA A 2 10.32 -8.04 12.63
N GLU A 3 9.07 -7.62 12.84
CA GLU A 3 8.23 -7.12 11.77
C GLU A 3 8.92 -5.87 11.22
N ASN A 4 9.39 -5.93 9.98
CA ASN A 4 9.99 -4.80 9.27
C ASN A 4 8.89 -3.75 9.05
N THR A 5 8.95 -2.66 9.82
CA THR A 5 7.90 -1.63 9.91
C THR A 5 8.13 -0.45 8.97
N GLN A 6 9.21 -0.43 8.20
CA GLN A 6 9.53 0.69 7.31
C GLN A 6 9.18 0.35 5.86
N ILE A 7 8.46 1.27 5.20
CA ILE A 7 8.03 1.14 3.80
C ILE A 7 9.23 0.83 2.88
N GLU A 8 10.40 1.38 3.21
CA GLU A 8 11.65 1.22 2.46
C GLU A 8 12.12 -0.24 2.39
N ASP A 9 11.72 -1.09 3.34
CA ASP A 9 12.03 -2.52 3.37
C ASP A 9 11.38 -3.29 2.21
N ILE A 10 10.37 -2.71 1.55
CA ILE A 10 9.73 -3.34 0.39
C ILE A 10 10.74 -3.59 -0.74
N CYS A 11 11.77 -2.76 -0.84
CA CYS A 11 12.79 -2.91 -1.87
C CYS A 11 13.60 -4.20 -1.72
N HIS A 12 13.66 -4.76 -0.51
CA HIS A 12 14.32 -6.03 -0.21
C HIS A 12 13.35 -7.19 -0.01
N SER A 13 12.15 -6.92 0.52
CA SER A 13 11.21 -7.94 0.94
C SER A 13 9.77 -7.49 0.75
N MET A 14 9.07 -8.10 -0.20
CA MET A 14 7.63 -7.98 -0.37
C MET A 14 6.96 -9.34 -0.26
N TYR A 15 5.78 -9.41 0.34
CA TYR A 15 4.97 -10.62 0.41
C TYR A 15 3.87 -10.58 -0.65
N CYS A 16 3.97 -11.45 -1.65
CA CYS A 16 2.99 -11.56 -2.73
C CYS A 16 2.11 -12.78 -2.53
N ARG A 17 0.80 -12.62 -2.67
CA ARG A 17 -0.12 -13.76 -2.67
C ARG A 17 0.13 -14.63 -3.91
N ASP A 18 0.37 -15.93 -3.70
CA ASP A 18 0.47 -16.89 -4.80
C ASP A 18 -0.94 -17.17 -5.36
N PRO A 19 -1.23 -16.82 -6.62
CA PRO A 19 -2.55 -17.05 -7.21
C PRO A 19 -2.85 -18.55 -7.41
N LEU A 20 -1.83 -19.41 -7.43
CA LEU A 20 -1.96 -20.85 -7.64
C LEU A 20 -2.10 -21.63 -6.33
N LYS A 21 -1.72 -21.04 -5.19
CA LYS A 21 -1.81 -21.64 -3.86
C LYS A 21 -2.59 -20.72 -2.94
N SER A 22 -3.89 -21.01 -2.81
CA SER A 22 -4.80 -20.19 -2.00
C SER A 22 -4.32 -20.08 -0.56
N GLY A 23 -3.88 -18.89 -0.16
CA GLY A 23 -3.54 -18.55 1.22
C GLY A 23 -2.04 -18.42 1.48
N ASP A 24 -1.19 -18.84 0.54
CA ASP A 24 0.26 -18.70 0.69
C ASP A 24 0.72 -17.35 0.15
N CYS A 25 1.42 -16.59 0.99
CA CYS A 25 2.22 -15.45 0.55
C CYS A 25 3.68 -15.88 0.39
N LYS A 26 4.31 -15.48 -0.72
CA LYS A 26 5.72 -15.72 -0.98
C LYS A 26 6.51 -14.44 -0.81
N LEU A 27 7.67 -14.56 -0.19
CA LEU A 27 8.67 -13.50 -0.15
C LEU A 27 9.24 -13.31 -1.57
N MET A 28 9.26 -12.08 -2.03
CA MET A 28 9.83 -11.65 -3.30
C MET A 28 10.64 -10.38 -3.10
N GLU A 29 11.58 -10.12 -4.01
CA GLU A 29 12.24 -8.81 -4.10
C GLU A 29 11.38 -7.88 -4.98
N ALA A 30 11.28 -6.61 -4.61
CA ALA A 30 10.63 -5.63 -5.47
C ALA A 30 11.44 -5.39 -6.74
N TYR A 31 10.73 -5.23 -7.86
CA TYR A 31 11.36 -4.94 -9.13
C TYR A 31 11.95 -3.52 -9.15
N ILE A 32 13.00 -3.31 -9.93
CA ILE A 32 13.62 -1.99 -10.12
C ILE A 32 12.55 -1.01 -10.65
N GLY A 33 12.44 0.16 -10.01
CA GLY A 33 11.43 1.17 -10.33
C GLY A 33 10.14 1.07 -9.51
N THR A 34 9.98 0.05 -8.67
CA THR A 34 8.82 -0.04 -7.74
C THR A 34 8.83 1.16 -6.80
N SER A 35 7.69 1.84 -6.63
CA SER A 35 7.55 2.95 -5.68
C SER A 35 7.72 2.47 -4.24
N CYS A 36 8.48 3.20 -3.44
CA CYS A 36 8.79 2.88 -2.05
C CYS A 36 8.67 4.08 -1.11
N GLY A 37 8.10 5.19 -1.59
CA GLY A 37 7.92 6.43 -0.84
C GLY A 37 7.70 7.62 -1.78
N ASP A 38 7.42 8.78 -1.22
CA ASP A 38 7.12 9.99 -2.00
C ASP A 38 8.36 10.45 -2.78
N GLY A 39 8.28 10.47 -4.11
CA GLY A 39 9.43 10.76 -4.96
C GLY A 39 10.57 9.75 -4.83
N LYS A 40 10.29 8.51 -4.41
CA LYS A 40 11.27 7.42 -4.27
C LYS A 40 10.88 6.14 -5.01
N ILE A 41 11.88 5.42 -5.50
CA ILE A 41 11.75 4.09 -6.11
C ILE A 41 12.80 3.12 -5.58
N CYS A 42 12.55 1.83 -5.71
CA CYS A 42 13.53 0.78 -5.47
C CYS A 42 14.56 0.72 -6.62
N LEU A 43 15.83 0.99 -6.32
CA LEU A 43 16.98 0.75 -7.21
C LEU A 43 17.98 -0.15 -6.48
N TYR A 44 18.26 -1.33 -7.05
CA TYR A 44 19.19 -2.32 -6.50
C TYR A 44 18.93 -2.65 -5.01
N GLY A 45 17.65 -2.86 -4.67
CA GLY A 45 17.21 -3.18 -3.31
C GLY A 45 17.10 -1.97 -2.36
N LYS A 46 17.50 -0.76 -2.79
CA LYS A 46 17.43 0.44 -1.94
C LYS A 46 16.29 1.35 -2.36
N CYS A 47 15.60 1.93 -1.38
CA CYS A 47 14.64 2.99 -1.64
C CYS A 47 15.38 4.32 -1.84
N VAL A 48 15.33 4.89 -3.04
CA VAL A 48 16.11 6.07 -3.43
C VAL A 48 15.24 7.14 -4.07
N SER A 49 15.52 8.40 -3.73
CA SER A 49 14.85 9.53 -4.35
C SER A 49 15.40 9.79 -5.75
N VAL A 50 14.51 9.91 -6.74
CA VAL A 50 14.87 10.23 -8.12
C VAL A 50 13.89 11.24 -8.72
N PRO A 51 14.32 12.12 -9.66
CA PRO A 51 13.48 13.21 -10.16
C PRO A 51 12.21 12.79 -10.90
N TYR A 52 12.15 11.56 -11.40
CA TYR A 52 11.03 11.01 -12.17
C TYR A 52 10.19 10.01 -11.37
N ALA A 53 10.48 9.82 -10.08
CA ALA A 53 9.66 8.97 -9.24
C ALA A 53 8.27 9.59 -9.06
N PRO A 54 7.21 8.76 -9.00
CA PRO A 54 5.87 9.25 -8.76
C PRO A 54 5.79 9.91 -7.38
N GLN A 55 4.99 10.95 -7.29
CA GLN A 55 4.58 11.53 -6.01
C GLN A 55 3.42 10.71 -5.46
N VAL A 56 3.53 10.27 -4.22
CA VAL A 56 2.62 9.28 -3.62
C VAL A 56 2.35 9.63 -2.16
N ASP A 57 1.14 9.33 -1.70
CA ASP A 57 0.81 9.46 -0.28
C ASP A 57 1.44 8.29 0.49
N GLU A 58 2.48 8.57 1.28
CA GLU A 58 3.18 7.55 2.06
C GLU A 58 2.27 6.87 3.09
N THR A 59 1.15 7.48 3.47
CA THR A 59 0.18 6.86 4.37
C THR A 59 -0.64 5.75 3.71
N CYS A 60 -0.67 5.71 2.37
CA CYS A 60 -1.46 4.79 1.58
C CYS A 60 -0.68 4.23 0.37
N LEU A 61 0.63 4.04 0.50
CA LEU A 61 1.48 3.69 -0.64
C LEU A 61 1.03 2.43 -1.40
N PHE A 62 0.53 1.44 -0.67
CA PHE A 62 0.12 0.14 -1.22
C PHE A 62 -1.38 0.03 -1.51
N GLY A 63 -2.14 1.08 -1.20
CA GLY A 63 -3.57 1.12 -1.39
C GLY A 63 -4.37 0.15 -0.52
N ASP A 64 -5.55 -0.23 -1.02
CA ASP A 64 -6.44 -1.16 -0.34
C ASP A 64 -5.90 -2.59 -0.38
N THR A 65 -5.80 -3.25 0.78
CA THR A 65 -5.40 -4.67 0.84
C THR A 65 -6.48 -5.63 0.30
N LYS A 66 -7.75 -5.21 0.26
CA LYS A 66 -8.89 -5.97 -0.30
C LYS A 66 -9.93 -5.02 -0.90
N GLN A 67 -9.76 -4.60 -2.15
CA GLN A 67 -10.63 -3.60 -2.80
C GLN A 67 -12.14 -3.89 -2.66
N ASP A 68 -12.62 -5.10 -2.96
CA ASP A 68 -14.06 -5.41 -2.88
C ASP A 68 -14.58 -5.37 -1.43
N HIS A 69 -13.74 -5.75 -0.47
CA HIS A 69 -14.06 -5.66 0.95
C HIS A 69 -14.16 -4.20 1.40
N CYS A 70 -13.20 -3.38 0.98
CA CYS A 70 -13.17 -1.95 1.27
C CYS A 70 -14.37 -1.23 0.68
N LYS A 71 -14.69 -1.46 -0.60
CA LYS A 71 -15.92 -0.96 -1.23
C LYS A 71 -17.16 -1.38 -0.45
N SER A 72 -17.25 -2.65 -0.02
CA SER A 72 -18.44 -3.13 0.70
C SER A 72 -18.58 -2.55 2.11
N ILE A 73 -17.49 -2.35 2.85
CA ILE A 73 -17.55 -1.84 4.23
C ILE A 73 -17.76 -0.32 4.24
N ILE A 74 -17.02 0.40 3.41
CA ILE A 74 -17.07 1.87 3.38
C ILE A 74 -18.39 2.35 2.77
N SER A 75 -18.95 1.66 1.77
CA SER A 75 -20.28 2.02 1.22
C SER A 75 -21.43 1.82 2.20
N LYS A 76 -21.31 0.89 3.16
CA LYS A 76 -22.31 0.70 4.22
C LYS A 76 -22.25 1.81 5.26
N PHE A 77 -21.05 2.28 5.60
CA PHE A 77 -20.86 3.37 6.53
C PHE A 77 -19.51 4.07 6.30
N VAL A 78 -19.55 5.29 5.74
CA VAL A 78 -18.35 6.10 5.45
C VAL A 78 -17.57 6.42 6.72
N GLY A 79 -18.23 6.45 7.88
CA GLY A 79 -17.57 6.70 9.16
C GLY A 79 -16.50 5.67 9.53
N ASN A 80 -16.51 4.49 8.89
CA ASN A 80 -15.44 3.50 9.01
C ASN A 80 -14.08 4.06 8.58
N CYS A 81 -14.02 5.04 7.68
CA CYS A 81 -12.76 5.68 7.28
C CYS A 81 -12.09 6.49 8.40
N TYR A 82 -12.82 6.84 9.46
CA TYR A 82 -12.23 7.52 10.63
C TYR A 82 -11.72 6.53 11.69
N GLN A 83 -11.91 5.23 11.48
CA GLN A 83 -11.38 4.19 12.36
C GLN A 83 -10.03 3.73 11.82
N LYS A 84 -9.00 3.70 12.68
CA LYS A 84 -7.61 3.43 12.28
C LYS A 84 -7.47 2.06 11.63
N GLU A 85 -8.19 1.06 12.13
CA GLU A 85 -8.17 -0.32 11.64
C GLU A 85 -8.71 -0.41 10.21
N HIS A 86 -9.82 0.27 9.93
CA HIS A 86 -10.42 0.30 8.60
C HIS A 86 -9.64 1.19 7.64
N TYR A 87 -9.13 2.33 8.10
CA TYR A 87 -8.29 3.20 7.28
C TYR A 87 -7.00 2.48 6.85
N GLY A 88 -6.32 1.76 7.76
CA GLY A 88 -5.09 1.03 7.42
C GLY A 88 -5.27 -0.08 6.37
N VAL A 89 -6.47 -0.62 6.23
CA VAL A 89 -6.79 -1.68 5.26
C VAL A 89 -7.38 -1.10 3.97
N CYS A 90 -8.06 0.05 4.05
CA CYS A 90 -8.90 0.63 3.01
C CYS A 90 -8.58 2.10 2.69
N CYS A 91 -7.32 2.49 2.83
CA CYS A 91 -6.89 3.88 2.73
C CYS A 91 -7.20 4.48 1.34
N ASP A 92 -7.08 3.73 0.24
CA ASP A 92 -7.34 4.22 -1.11
C ASP A 92 -8.83 4.49 -1.31
N THR A 93 -9.67 3.54 -0.93
CA THR A 93 -11.13 3.73 -0.95
C THR A 93 -11.50 4.91 -0.06
N CYS A 94 -10.93 5.03 1.14
CA CYS A 94 -11.23 6.13 2.06
C CYS A 94 -10.78 7.50 1.52
N ASN A 95 -9.59 7.59 0.94
CA ASN A 95 -9.06 8.81 0.31
C ASN A 95 -9.88 9.23 -0.92
N SER A 96 -10.45 8.26 -1.65
CA SER A 96 -11.34 8.54 -2.79
C SER A 96 -12.71 9.09 -2.36
N MET A 97 -13.19 8.70 -1.17
CA MET A 97 -14.50 9.10 -0.65
C MET A 97 -14.43 10.40 0.16
N SER A 98 -13.30 10.69 0.81
CA SER A 98 -13.10 11.91 1.60
C SER A 98 -12.85 13.16 0.74
N ARG A 99 -12.45 12.99 -0.53
CA ARG A 99 -12.36 14.08 -1.52
C ARG A 99 -13.67 14.28 -2.30
N LYS A 100 -14.64 14.89 -1.64
CA LYS A 100 -15.53 15.89 -2.26
C LYS A 100 -15.75 17.05 -1.29
N ILE A 101 -14.74 17.89 -1.15
CA ILE A 101 -14.95 19.28 -0.79
C ILE A 101 -14.48 20.08 -2.00
N LEU A 102 -15.45 20.48 -2.83
CA LEU A 102 -15.31 21.56 -3.80
C LEU A 102 -15.26 22.88 -3.06
#